data_AF-A0AAE2XRN6-F1
#
_entry.id   AF-A0AAE2XRN6-F1
#
_cell.length_a   1.000
_cell.length_b   1.000
_cell.length_c   1.000
_cell.angle_alpha   90.00
_cell.angle_beta   90.00
_cell.angle_gamma   90.00
#
_symmetry.space_group_name_H-M   'P 1'
#
loop_
_entity.id
_entity.type
_entity.pdbx_description
1 polymer ?
#
loop_
_entity_poly.entity_id
_entity_poly.type
_entity_poly.pdbx_seq_one_letter_code
_entity_poly.pdbx_strand_id
1 'polypeptide(L)'
;MEAVESYRIPVEAPRGLIEECFKVKQRALEHVFAHVKFSSKAHLSLSREDRRKLRDELLKDWRFSKHYVDSAINSIIGLVKGWITLYNGEES
;
A
#
# COMPACT_ATOMS: atom_id res chain seq x y z
N MET A 1 13.76 -3.26 29.53
CA MET A 1 13.80 -3.22 28.06
C MET A 1 13.24 -4.56 27.61
N GLU A 2 11.95 -4.63 27.31
CA GLU A 2 11.30 -5.89 26.92
C GLU A 2 11.71 -6.24 25.49
N ALA A 3 12.13 -7.49 25.30
CA ALA A 3 12.51 -8.02 24.01
C ALA A 3 11.27 -8.07 23.10
N VAL A 4 11.33 -7.36 21.98
CA VAL A 4 10.37 -7.51 20.89
C VAL A 4 10.58 -8.92 20.33
N GLU A 5 9.61 -9.83 20.54
CA GLU A 5 9.66 -11.20 20.04
C GLU A 5 9.88 -11.22 18.52
N SER A 6 11.12 -11.41 18.10
CA SER A 6 11.46 -11.65 16.72
C SER A 6 11.04 -13.08 16.37
N TYR A 7 9.96 -13.19 15.61
CA TYR A 7 9.61 -14.30 14.72
C TYR A 7 9.58 -15.72 15.33
N ARG A 8 8.45 -16.09 15.94
CA ARG A 8 7.90 -17.43 15.69
C ARG A 8 6.94 -17.33 14.51
N ILE A 9 7.43 -17.59 13.30
CA ILE A 9 6.54 -17.87 12.18
C ILE A 9 5.78 -19.14 12.57
N PRO A 10 4.46 -19.09 12.80
CA PRO A 10 3.73 -20.27 13.23
C PRO A 10 3.81 -21.33 12.12
N VAL A 11 3.83 -22.61 12.51
CA VAL A 11 3.80 -23.76 11.58
C VAL A 11 2.55 -23.72 10.69
N GLU A 12 1.52 -22.96 11.11
CA GLU A 12 0.39 -22.53 10.29
C GLU A 12 0.56 -21.09 9.80
N ALA A 13 0.17 -20.83 8.54
CA ALA A 13 0.17 -19.48 7.99
C ALA A 13 -0.61 -18.53 8.92
N PRO A 14 -0.07 -17.35 9.28
CA PRO A 14 -0.74 -16.43 10.18
C PRO A 14 -1.92 -15.76 9.45
N ARG A 15 -3.05 -16.47 9.34
CA ARG A 15 -4.24 -16.07 8.56
C ARG A 15 -4.68 -14.65 8.88
N GLY A 16 -4.71 -14.30 10.17
CA GLY A 16 -5.06 -12.95 10.62
C GLY A 16 -4.06 -11.85 10.25
N LEU A 17 -2.79 -12.17 9.95
CA LEU A 17 -1.84 -11.21 9.38
C LEU A 17 -2.03 -11.10 7.87
N ILE A 18 -2.27 -12.23 7.20
CA ILE A 18 -2.49 -12.29 5.75
C ILE A 18 -3.72 -11.45 5.38
N GLU A 19 -4.85 -11.70 6.03
CA GLU A 19 -6.11 -10.98 5.81
C GLU A 19 -5.96 -9.47 6.04
N GLU A 20 -5.32 -9.08 7.14
CA GLU A 20 -5.07 -7.67 7.45
C GLU A 20 -4.12 -7.01 6.45
N CYS A 21 -3.09 -7.73 5.98
CA CYS A 21 -2.23 -7.25 4.89
C CYS A 21 -3.00 -7.03 3.59
N PHE A 22 -3.94 -7.92 3.25
CA PHE A 22 -4.78 -7.75 2.07
C PHE A 22 -5.71 -6.54 2.18
N LYS A 23 -6.35 -6.34 3.34
CA LYS A 23 -7.19 -5.15 3.60
C LYS A 23 -6.39 -3.85 3.47
N VAL A 24 -5.16 -3.82 4.02
CA VAL A 24 -4.27 -2.66 3.89
C VAL A 24 -3.90 -2.41 2.43
N LYS A 25 -3.55 -3.45 1.68
CA LYS A 25 -3.25 -3.32 0.25
C LYS A 25 -4.45 -2.82 -0.55
N GLN A 26 -5.64 -3.32 -0.28
CA GLN A 26 -6.87 -2.87 -0.93
C GLN A 26 -7.12 -1.38 -0.66
N ARG A 27 -7.13 -0.95 0.60
CA ARG A 27 -7.35 0.45 0.97
C ARG A 27 -6.28 1.38 0.40
N ALA A 28 -5.03 0.94 0.42
CA ALA A 28 -3.93 1.69 -0.21
C ALA A 28 -4.15 1.81 -1.73
N LEU A 29 -4.59 0.74 -2.40
CA LEU A 29 -4.86 0.73 -3.83
C LEU A 29 -5.97 1.72 -4.19
N GLU A 30 -7.11 1.66 -3.50
CA GLU A 30 -8.22 2.59 -3.66
C GLU A 30 -7.76 4.05 -3.49
N HIS A 31 -7.03 4.33 -2.41
CA HIS A 31 -6.53 5.68 -2.14
C HIS A 31 -5.54 6.18 -3.21
N VAL A 32 -4.59 5.34 -3.63
CA VAL A 32 -3.58 5.72 -4.63
C VAL A 32 -4.23 5.92 -6.00
N PHE A 33 -5.20 5.09 -6.38
CA PHE A 33 -5.96 5.28 -7.63
C PHE A 33 -6.79 6.57 -7.63
N ALA A 34 -7.35 6.97 -6.48
CA ALA A 34 -8.05 8.25 -6.36
C ALA A 34 -7.16 9.47 -6.66
N HIS A 35 -5.83 9.31 -6.62
CA HIS A 35 -4.86 10.35 -6.97
C HIS A 35 -4.34 10.24 -8.41
N VAL A 36 -4.86 9.31 -9.21
CA VAL A 36 -4.59 9.24 -10.65
C VAL A 36 -5.44 10.28 -11.36
N LYS A 37 -4.80 11.06 -12.23
CA LYS A 37 -5.45 12.09 -13.04
C LYS A 37 -5.32 11.74 -14.51
N PHE A 38 -6.37 12.07 -15.25
CA PHE A 38 -6.44 11.89 -16.70
C PHE A 38 -6.54 13.28 -17.32
N SER A 39 -5.52 13.67 -18.08
CA SER A 39 -5.55 14.87 -18.90
C SER A 39 -5.41 14.45 -20.36
N SER A 40 -4.21 14.54 -20.93
CA SER A 40 -3.84 13.90 -22.20
C SER A 40 -3.25 12.51 -22.02
N LYS A 41 -2.74 12.20 -20.82
CA LYS A 41 -2.20 10.90 -20.40
C LYS A 41 -2.57 10.68 -18.93
N ALA A 42 -2.57 9.42 -18.51
CA ALA A 42 -2.69 9.08 -17.09
C ALA A 42 -1.41 9.49 -16.35
N HIS A 43 -1.54 10.10 -15.18
CA HIS A 43 -0.41 10.38 -14.30
C HIS A 43 -0.80 10.32 -12.82
N LEU A 44 0.15 9.90 -11.97
CA LEU A 44 -0.07 9.80 -10.53
C LEU A 44 0.28 11.14 -9.85
N SER A 45 -0.72 11.77 -9.23
CA SER A 45 -0.60 13.04 -8.50
C SER A 45 -0.62 12.81 -6.98
N LEU A 46 0.20 11.89 -6.48
CA LEU A 46 0.29 11.56 -5.05
C LEU A 46 1.41 12.35 -4.37
N SER A 47 1.08 13.26 -3.45
CA SER A 47 2.07 14.05 -2.74
C SER A 47 2.68 13.30 -1.54
N ARG A 48 3.75 13.87 -0.96
CA ARG A 48 4.32 13.37 0.30
C ARG A 48 3.33 13.45 1.46
N GLU A 49 2.49 14.48 1.48
CA GLU A 49 1.48 14.67 2.52
C GLU A 49 0.36 13.65 2.38
N ASP A 50 -0.12 13.39 1.16
CA ASP A 50 -1.14 12.36 0.90
C ASP A 50 -0.66 10.99 1.34
N ARG A 51 0.60 10.66 1.00
CA ARG A 51 1.25 9.43 1.46
C ARG A 51 1.32 9.35 2.99
N ARG A 52 1.61 10.46 3.67
CA ARG A 52 1.65 10.51 5.14
C ARG A 52 0.26 10.31 5.74
N LYS A 53 -0.76 10.98 5.21
CA LYS A 53 -2.16 10.83 5.65
C LYS A 53 -2.64 9.39 5.47
N LEU A 54 -2.41 8.81 4.29
CA LEU A 54 -2.71 7.40 4.02
C LEU A 54 -2.05 6.47 5.04
N ARG A 55 -0.75 6.68 5.30
CA ARG A 55 -0.01 5.87 6.28
C ARG A 55 -0.60 6.01 7.68
N ASP A 56 -0.86 7.23 8.12
CA ASP A 56 -1.40 7.49 9.46
C ASP A 56 -2.81 6.89 9.59
N GLU A 57 -3.65 6.94 8.54
CA GLU A 57 -4.96 6.28 8.49
C GLU A 57 -4.90 4.76 8.54
N LEU A 58 -3.98 4.15 7.79
CA LEU A 58 -3.80 2.70 7.78
C LEU A 58 -3.22 2.17 9.10
N LEU A 59 -2.54 3.00 9.87
CA LEU A 59 -1.96 2.64 11.16
C LEU A 59 -2.93 2.77 12.35
N LYS A 60 -4.05 3.50 12.22
CA LYS A 60 -4.97 3.80 13.35
C LYS A 60 -5.47 2.57 14.11
N ASP A 61 -5.66 1.45 13.43
CA ASP A 61 -6.14 0.18 14.03
C ASP A 61 -5.22 -0.99 13.66
N TRP A 62 -3.94 -0.72 13.35
CA TRP A 62 -3.00 -1.73 12.90
C TRP A 62 -2.30 -2.42 14.07
N ARG A 63 -2.53 -3.73 14.22
CA ARG A 63 -2.00 -4.54 15.34
C ARG A 63 -0.63 -5.18 15.08
N PHE A 64 -0.07 -5.06 13.88
CA PHE A 64 1.19 -5.72 13.50
C PHE A 64 2.31 -4.69 13.30
N SER A 65 3.49 -5.15 12.87
CA SER A 65 4.60 -4.25 12.55
C SER A 65 4.21 -3.20 11.48
N LYS A 66 4.53 -1.93 11.73
CA LYS A 66 4.30 -0.81 10.80
C LYS A 66 4.95 -1.03 9.42
N HIS A 67 6.01 -1.84 9.36
CA HIS A 67 6.73 -2.13 8.13
C HIS A 67 5.88 -2.87 7.10
N TYR A 68 4.86 -3.63 7.52
CA TYR A 68 3.90 -4.23 6.60
C TYR A 68 3.06 -3.17 5.88
N VAL A 69 2.62 -2.12 6.60
CA VAL A 69 1.89 -0.99 6.02
C VAL A 69 2.79 -0.20 5.08
N ASP A 70 4.01 0.14 5.51
CA ASP A 70 4.97 0.88 4.70
C ASP A 70 5.30 0.11 3.39
N SER A 71 5.46 -1.22 3.48
CA SER A 71 5.70 -2.09 2.32
C SER A 71 4.50 -2.17 1.41
N ALA A 72 3.28 -2.32 1.95
CA ALA A 72 2.05 -2.33 1.17
C ALA A 72 1.89 -1.04 0.36
N ILE A 73 2.06 0.13 0.99
CA ILE A 73 1.98 1.43 0.31
C ILE A 73 3.01 1.50 -0.84
N ASN A 74 4.27 1.12 -0.60
CA ASN A 74 5.31 1.12 -1.64
C ASN A 74 4.95 0.21 -2.82
N SER A 75 4.53 -1.02 -2.54
CA SER A 75 4.14 -1.99 -3.58
C SER A 75 2.97 -1.49 -4.41
N ILE A 76 1.95 -0.91 -3.77
CA ILE A 76 0.77 -0.36 -4.47
C ILE A 76 1.15 0.85 -5.34
N ILE A 77 1.97 1.77 -4.85
CA ILE A 77 2.45 2.91 -5.66
C ILE A 77 3.20 2.39 -6.90
N GLY A 78 4.05 1.37 -6.73
CA GLY A 78 4.75 0.72 -7.85
C GLY A 78 3.79 0.10 -8.86
N LEU A 79 2.78 -0.62 -8.38
CA LEU A 79 1.74 -1.24 -9.22
C LEU A 79 0.97 -0.20 -10.03
N VAL A 80 0.49 0.87 -9.39
CA VAL A 80 -0.26 1.93 -10.08
C VAL A 80 0.61 2.65 -11.10
N LYS A 81 1.89 2.91 -10.80
CA LYS A 81 2.84 3.46 -11.77
C LYS A 81 3.04 2.53 -12.97
N GLY A 82 3.17 1.22 -12.74
CA GLY A 82 3.27 0.23 -13.81
C GLY A 82 2.03 0.22 -14.71
N TRP A 83 0.84 0.24 -14.10
CA TRP A 83 -0.42 0.34 -14.84
C TRP A 83 -0.51 1.63 -15.67
N ILE A 84 -0.12 2.78 -15.11
CA ILE A 84 -0.08 4.07 -15.85
C ILE A 84 0.83 3.98 -17.08
N THR A 85 2.01 3.37 -16.93
CA THR A 85 2.96 3.20 -18.04
C THR A 85 2.34 2.38 -19.17
N LEU A 86 1.65 1.29 -18.84
CA LEU A 86 0.96 0.46 -19.83
C LEU A 86 -0.19 1.21 -20.49
N TYR A 87 -1.05 1.86 -19.69
CA TYR A 87 -2.17 2.67 -20.18
C TYR A 87 -1.71 3.73 -21.20
N ASN A 88 -0.64 4.47 -20.89
CA ASN A 88 -0.11 5.51 -21.76
C ASN A 88 0.63 4.98 -23.00
N GLY A 89 1.05 3.71 -22.98
CA GLY A 89 1.75 3.05 -24.08
C GLY A 89 0.82 2.32 -25.05
N GLU A 90 -0.36 1.89 -24.59
CA GLU A 90 -1.39 1.29 -25.44
C GLU A 90 -2.21 2.32 -26.25
N GLU A 91 -2.11 3.61 -25.93
CA GLU A 91 -2.73 4.72 -26.71
C GLU A 91 -1.82 5.30 -27.82
N SER A 92 -0.75 4.60 -28.26
CA SER A 92 0.15 5.06 -29.34
C SER A 92 -0.13 4.42 -30.70
#